data_AF-A0A379T7T5-F1
#
_entry.id   AF-A0A379T7T5-F1
#
_cell.length_a   1.000
_cell.length_b   1.000
_cell.length_c   1.000
_cell.angle_alpha   90.00
_cell.angle_beta   90.00
_cell.angle_gamma   90.00
#
_symmetry.space_group_name_H-M   'P 1'
#
loop_
_entity.id
_entity.type
_entity.pdbx_description
1 polymer ?
#
loop_
_entity_poly.entity_id
_entity_poly.type
_entity_poly.pdbx_seq_one_letter_code
_entity_poly.pdbx_strand_id
1 'polypeptide(L)'
;MRLDRLTNKFQLALADAQSLALGHDNQFIEPLHLMSALLNQEGGSVRPLLTSAGINAGQLRTAIDQALSRLPQVEGTGGDVQPSSELVRVLNLCDKLAQKRGDNFYFVRVVCSGGA
;
A
#
# COMPACT_ATOMS: atom_id res chain seq x y z
N MET A 1 5.43 -14.17 0.53
CA MET A 1 5.12 -13.34 1.71
C MET A 1 4.47 -14.18 2.80
N ARG A 2 4.86 -13.97 4.07
CA ARG A 2 4.18 -14.49 5.27
C ARG A 2 3.40 -13.38 5.96
N LEU A 3 2.07 -13.50 6.01
CA LEU A 3 1.17 -12.46 6.55
C LEU A 3 1.36 -12.25 8.06
N ASP A 4 1.70 -13.31 8.80
CA ASP A 4 2.00 -13.33 10.23
C ASP A 4 3.23 -12.50 10.62
N ARG A 5 4.06 -12.10 9.64
CA ARG A 5 5.26 -11.27 9.84
C ARG A 5 5.05 -9.78 9.54
N LEU A 6 3.84 -9.40 9.14
CA LEU A 6 3.49 -8.00 8.92
C LEU A 6 3.22 -7.34 10.26
N THR A 7 3.65 -6.07 10.43
CA THR A 7 3.26 -5.29 11.61
C THR A 7 1.75 -5.12 11.66
N ASN A 8 1.18 -5.00 12.86
CA ASN A 8 -0.26 -4.72 13.01
C ASN A 8 -0.70 -3.50 12.21
N LYS A 9 0.11 -2.45 12.16
CA LYS A 9 -0.15 -1.25 11.34
C LYS A 9 -0.21 -1.56 9.84
N PHE A 10 0.67 -2.41 9.34
CA PHE A 10 0.65 -2.78 7.93
C PHE A 10 -0.54 -3.71 7.60
N GLN A 11 -0.91 -4.60 8.52
CA GLN A 11 -2.13 -5.40 8.39
C GLN A 11 -3.38 -4.51 8.33
N LEU A 12 -3.47 -3.50 9.20
CA LEU A 12 -4.54 -2.50 9.16
C LEU A 12 -4.53 -1.73 7.83
N ALA A 13 -3.37 -1.32 7.33
CA ALA A 13 -3.28 -0.63 6.04
C ALA A 13 -3.73 -1.50 4.85
N LEU A 14 -3.51 -2.83 4.91
CA LEU A 14 -4.06 -3.76 3.91
C LEU A 14 -5.58 -3.87 4.00
N ALA A 15 -6.14 -3.88 5.21
CA ALA A 15 -7.58 -3.86 5.41
C ALA A 15 -8.21 -2.54 4.90
N ASP A 16 -7.59 -1.41 5.21
CA ASP A 16 -8.01 -0.09 4.72
C ASP A 16 -7.92 -0.03 3.19
N ALA A 17 -6.86 -0.59 2.59
CA ALA A 17 -6.71 -0.68 1.13
C ALA A 17 -7.81 -1.53 0.49
N GLN A 18 -8.21 -2.63 1.13
CA GLN A 18 -9.35 -3.43 0.70
C GLN A 18 -10.65 -2.62 0.74
N SER A 19 -10.90 -1.89 1.82
CA SER A 19 -12.08 -1.01 1.93
C SER A 19 -12.08 0.10 0.89
N LEU A 20 -10.92 0.66 0.55
CA LEU A 20 -10.79 1.64 -0.54
C LEU A 20 -11.15 1.01 -1.89
N ALA A 21 -10.59 -0.15 -2.24
CA ALA A 21 -10.91 -0.81 -3.52
C ALA A 21 -12.41 -1.12 -3.64
N LEU A 22 -13.03 -1.61 -2.55
CA LEU A 22 -14.47 -1.85 -2.48
C LEU A 22 -15.29 -0.57 -2.65
N GLY A 23 -14.93 0.50 -1.94
CA GLY A 23 -15.65 1.78 -2.01
C GLY A 23 -15.52 2.50 -3.36
N HIS A 24 -14.55 2.11 -4.18
CA HIS A 24 -14.32 2.64 -5.53
C HIS A 24 -14.83 1.71 -6.65
N ASP A 25 -15.51 0.61 -6.31
CA ASP A 25 -15.95 -0.43 -7.24
C ASP A 25 -14.80 -1.01 -8.08
N ASN A 26 -13.59 -1.08 -7.51
CA ASN A 26 -12.44 -1.68 -8.17
C ASN A 26 -12.38 -3.18 -7.86
N GLN A 27 -12.27 -4.00 -8.91
CA GLN A 27 -12.19 -5.46 -8.78
C GLN A 27 -10.94 -5.95 -8.01
N PHE A 28 -9.86 -5.16 -8.02
CA PHE A 28 -8.58 -5.53 -7.44
C PHE A 28 -8.06 -4.50 -6.43
N ILE A 29 -7.42 -5.01 -5.38
CA ILE A 29 -6.60 -4.19 -4.50
C ILE A 29 -5.28 -3.93 -5.21
N GLU A 30 -5.18 -2.75 -5.84
CA GLU A 30 -3.95 -2.24 -6.45
C GLU A 30 -2.95 -1.65 -5.44
N PRO A 31 -1.65 -1.56 -5.79
CA PRO A 31 -0.64 -0.86 -4.99
C PRO A 31 -1.02 0.58 -4.61
N LEU A 32 -1.81 1.25 -5.46
CA LEU A 32 -2.31 2.61 -5.21
C LEU A 32 -3.22 2.67 -3.97
N HIS A 33 -4.09 1.67 -3.76
CA HIS A 33 -4.95 1.61 -2.58
C HIS A 33 -4.10 1.46 -1.31
N LEU A 34 -3.12 0.55 -1.36
CA LEU A 34 -2.21 0.34 -0.24
C LEU A 34 -1.39 1.60 0.08
N MET A 35 -0.87 2.28 -0.94
CA MET A 35 -0.10 3.51 -0.73
C MET A 35 -0.99 4.64 -0.18
N SER A 36 -2.23 4.77 -0.64
CA SER A 36 -3.20 5.73 -0.08
C SER A 36 -3.51 5.44 1.38
N ALA A 37 -3.81 4.18 1.73
CA ALA A 37 -4.03 3.76 3.11
C ALA A 37 -2.81 4.05 4.00
N LEU A 38 -1.62 3.69 3.54
CA LEU A 38 -0.35 3.95 4.22
C LEU A 38 -0.07 5.44 4.45
N LEU A 39 -0.35 6.30 3.46
CA LEU A 39 -0.17 7.75 3.58
C LEU A 39 -1.14 8.40 4.56
N ASN A 40 -2.37 7.90 4.62
CA ASN A 40 -3.45 8.46 5.43
C ASN A 40 -3.56 7.83 6.81
N GLN A 41 -2.82 6.75 7.09
CA GLN A 41 -2.82 6.07 8.37
C GLN A 41 -2.34 6.98 9.52
N GLU A 42 -3.18 7.15 10.54
CA GLU A 42 -2.83 7.91 11.75
C GLU A 42 -1.67 7.26 12.51
N GLY A 43 -0.71 8.10 12.93
CA GLY A 43 0.53 7.62 13.52
C GLY A 43 1.35 6.71 12.59
N GLY A 44 1.07 6.72 11.29
CA GLY A 44 1.83 5.98 10.28
C GLY A 44 3.23 6.57 10.06
N SER A 45 4.15 5.75 9.57
CA SER A 45 5.55 6.13 9.35
C SER A 45 5.85 6.60 7.93
N VAL A 46 4.92 6.41 6.99
CA VAL A 46 5.10 6.66 5.55
C VAL A 46 5.26 8.16 5.29
N ARG A 47 4.34 8.97 5.81
CA ARG A 47 4.35 10.42 5.61
C ARG A 47 5.60 11.07 6.22
N PRO A 48 6.01 10.79 7.48
CA PRO A 48 7.28 11.28 8.02
C PRO A 48 8.50 10.85 7.20
N LEU A 49 8.54 9.59 6.73
CA LEU A 49 9.63 9.07 5.91
C LEU A 49 9.76 9.84 4.59
N LEU A 50 8.64 10.04 3.89
CA LEU A 50 8.63 10.79 2.63
C LEU A 50 9.06 12.25 2.83
N THR A 51 8.55 12.92 3.86
CA THR A 51 8.97 14.29 4.20
C THR A 51 10.48 14.34 4.50
N SER A 52 11.01 13.36 5.23
CA SER A 52 12.46 13.28 5.51
C SER A 52 13.31 13.04 4.27
N ALA A 53 12.74 12.44 3.23
CA ALA A 53 13.37 12.23 1.93
C ALA A 53 13.18 13.44 0.97
N GLY A 54 12.61 14.54 1.44
CA GLY A 54 12.34 15.73 0.62
C GLY A 54 11.13 15.61 -0.31
N ILE A 55 10.30 14.57 -0.15
CA ILE A 55 9.11 14.35 -0.96
C ILE A 55 7.93 15.09 -0.35
N ASN A 56 7.21 15.87 -1.18
CA ASN A 56 5.98 16.51 -0.77
C ASN A 56 4.84 15.48 -0.68
N ALA A 57 4.59 14.97 0.53
CA ALA A 57 3.56 13.97 0.78
C ALA A 57 2.14 14.44 0.41
N GLY A 58 1.87 15.75 0.46
CA GLY A 58 0.58 16.31 0.04
C GLY A 58 0.37 16.19 -1.47
N GLN A 59 1.37 16.58 -2.25
CA GLN A 59 1.35 16.42 -3.71
C GLN A 59 1.28 14.94 -4.12
N LEU A 60 2.04 14.07 -3.44
CA LEU A 60 1.99 12.63 -3.71
C LEU A 60 0.60 12.06 -3.44
N ARG A 61 -0.04 12.46 -2.33
CA ARG A 61 -1.41 12.05 -2.02
C ARG A 61 -2.37 12.47 -3.15
N THR A 62 -2.31 13.73 -3.58
CA THR A 62 -3.16 14.20 -4.68
C THR A 62 -2.93 13.40 -5.97
N ALA A 63 -1.68 13.09 -6.31
CA ALA A 63 -1.36 12.28 -7.48
C ALA A 63 -1.90 10.84 -7.37
N ILE A 64 -1.85 10.24 -6.19
CA ILE A 64 -2.41 8.91 -5.93
C ILE A 64 -3.93 8.95 -6.04
N ASP A 65 -4.60 9.95 -5.45
CA ASP A 65 -6.05 10.09 -5.53
C ASP A 65 -6.52 10.24 -7.00
N GLN A 66 -5.78 10.99 -7.82
CA GLN A 66 -6.02 11.10 -9.26
C GLN A 66 -5.73 9.82 -10.05
N ALA A 67 -4.81 8.99 -9.59
CA ALA A 67 -4.51 7.70 -10.22
C ALA A 67 -5.57 6.65 -9.85
N LEU A 68 -6.04 6.65 -8.60
CA LEU A 68 -7.15 5.82 -8.13
C LEU A 68 -8.43 6.11 -8.92
N SER A 69 -8.74 7.38 -9.18
CA SER A 69 -9.93 7.76 -9.95
C SER A 69 -9.91 7.32 -11.42
N ARG A 70 -8.77 6.79 -11.91
CA ARG A 70 -8.62 6.27 -13.28
C ARG A 70 -8.64 4.75 -13.35
N LEU A 71 -8.69 4.07 -12.20
CA LEU A 71 -8.74 2.62 -12.18
C LEU A 71 -10.08 2.13 -12.75
N PRO A 72 -10.10 0.99 -13.47
CA PRO A 72 -11.34 0.41 -13.96
C PRO A 72 -12.31 0.10 -12.83
N GLN A 73 -13.56 0.51 -13.01
CA GLN A 73 -14.66 0.18 -12.12
C GLN A 73 -15.44 -0.99 -12.72
N VAL A 74 -15.76 -1.98 -11.89
CA VAL A 74 -16.50 -3.18 -12.31
C VAL A 74 -17.72 -3.33 -11.40
N GLU A 75 -18.87 -2.92 -11.92
CA GLU A 75 -20.14 -3.10 -11.23
C GLU A 75 -20.53 -4.59 -11.18
N GLY A 76 -21.14 -5.02 -10.08
CA GLY A 76 -21.68 -6.38 -9.94
C GLY A 76 -20.68 -7.44 -9.48
N THR A 77 -19.44 -7.09 -9.16
CA THR A 77 -18.57 -7.98 -8.36
C THR A 77 -19.16 -8.09 -6.97
N GLY A 78 -19.42 -9.30 -6.48
CA GLY A 78 -20.15 -9.58 -5.23
C GLY A 78 -19.45 -9.18 -3.92
N GLY A 79 -18.84 -7.99 -3.87
CA GLY A 79 -18.10 -7.48 -2.72
C GLY A 79 -16.78 -8.22 -2.45
N ASP A 80 -16.34 -9.08 -3.37
CA ASP A 80 -15.08 -9.81 -3.23
C ASP A 80 -13.99 -9.14 -4.07
N VAL A 81 -13.08 -8.44 -3.40
CA VAL A 81 -11.89 -7.83 -4.02
C VAL A 81 -10.65 -8.63 -3.67
N GLN A 82 -9.82 -8.86 -4.67
CA GLN A 82 -8.62 -9.69 -4.55
C GLN A 82 -7.37 -8.83 -4.77
N PRO A 83 -6.22 -9.15 -4.15
CA PRO A 83 -4.97 -8.46 -4.46
C PRO A 83 -4.61 -8.57 -5.95
N SER A 84 -4.19 -7.47 -6.57
CA SER A 84 -3.68 -7.54 -7.94
C SER A 84 -2.34 -8.28 -8.00
N SER A 85 -2.00 -8.84 -9.16
CA SER A 85 -0.70 -9.49 -9.37
C SER A 85 0.47 -8.55 -9.07
N GLU A 86 0.29 -7.25 -9.38
CA GLU A 86 1.26 -6.21 -9.12
C GLU A 86 1.40 -5.92 -7.63
N LEU A 87 0.30 -5.85 -6.87
CA LEU A 87 0.35 -5.74 -5.42
C LEU A 87 1.10 -6.92 -4.80
N VAL A 88 0.77 -8.15 -5.21
CA VAL A 88 1.45 -9.36 -4.73
C VAL A 88 2.96 -9.31 -5.03
N ARG A 89 3.35 -8.83 -6.22
CA ARG A 89 4.76 -8.64 -6.60
C ARG A 89 5.46 -7.65 -5.68
N VAL A 90 4.86 -6.49 -5.42
CA VAL A 90 5.40 -5.46 -4.51
C VAL A 90 5.55 -6.01 -3.09
N LEU A 91 4.55 -6.73 -2.59
CA LEU A 91 4.58 -7.35 -1.27
C LEU A 91 5.69 -8.42 -1.14
N ASN A 92 5.89 -9.24 -2.18
CA ASN A 92 6.98 -10.21 -2.22
C ASN A 92 8.37 -9.55 -2.30
N LEU A 93 8.49 -8.43 -3.02
CA LEU A 93 9.73 -7.65 -3.00
C LEU A 93 10.00 -7.07 -1.61
N CYS A 94 8.94 -6.63 -0.91
CA CYS A 94 9.05 -6.14 0.45
C CYS A 94 9.59 -7.21 1.41
N ASP A 95 9.01 -8.41 1.35
CA ASP A 95 9.45 -9.59 2.11
C ASP A 95 10.93 -9.92 1.82
N LYS A 96 11.34 -9.95 0.54
CA LYS A 96 12.73 -10.22 0.15
C LYS A 96 13.73 -9.21 0.70
N LEU A 97 13.39 -7.92 0.67
CA LEU A 97 14.28 -6.85 1.13
C LEU A 97 14.39 -6.81 2.66
N ALA A 98 13.32 -7.12 3.37
CA ALA A 98 13.37 -7.19 4.83
C ALA A 98 14.15 -8.41 5.32
N GLN A 99 14.03 -9.56 4.65
CA GLN A 99 14.87 -10.73 4.92
C GLN A 99 16.36 -10.41 4.76
N LYS A 100 16.74 -9.65 3.73
CA LYS A 100 18.14 -9.21 3.52
C LYS A 100 18.66 -8.30 4.64
N ARG A 101 17.77 -7.55 5.31
CA ARG A 101 18.14 -6.61 6.38
C ARG A 101 18.12 -7.24 7.77
N GLY A 102 17.57 -8.45 7.90
CA GLY A 102 17.39 -9.12 9.20
C GLY A 102 16.23 -8.51 10.02
N ASP A 103 15.31 -7.81 9.38
CA ASP A 103 14.16 -7.20 10.06
C ASP A 103 13.13 -8.28 10.42
N ASN A 104 12.79 -8.41 11.71
CA ASN A 104 11.79 -9.36 12.20
C ASN A 104 10.34 -8.98 11.84
N PHE A 105 10.11 -7.71 11.51
CA PHE A 105 8.82 -7.18 11.08
C PHE A 105 9.00 -6.25 9.87
N TYR A 106 8.17 -6.43 8.85
CA TYR A 106 8.30 -5.69 7.60
C TYR A 106 7.72 -4.28 7.72
N PHE A 107 8.60 -3.27 7.64
CA PHE A 107 8.24 -1.87 7.68
C PHE A 107 8.05 -1.30 6.28
N VAL A 108 7.14 -0.33 6.15
CA VAL A 108 6.93 0.59 5.02
C VAL A 108 8.20 1.11 4.36
N ARG A 109 9.32 1.18 5.10
CA ARG A 109 10.60 1.67 4.59
C ARG A 109 11.05 0.93 3.34
N VAL A 110 10.59 -0.30 3.13
CA VAL A 110 10.86 -1.04 1.90
C VAL A 110 10.01 -0.54 0.71
N VAL A 111 8.73 -0.24 0.92
CA VAL A 111 7.84 0.32 -0.12
C VAL A 111 8.38 1.66 -0.65
N CYS A 112 9.01 2.46 0.23
CA CYS A 112 9.55 3.78 -0.14
C CYS A 112 11.05 3.80 -0.49
N SER A 113 11.80 2.69 -0.42
CA SER A 113 13.25 2.66 -0.72
C SER A 113 13.62 2.01 -2.05
N GLY A 114 12.63 1.77 -2.92
CA GLY A 114 12.88 1.40 -4.32
C GLY A 114 13.27 2.61 -5.16
N GLY A 115 14.52 3.09 -5.04
CA GLY A 115 15.03 4.18 -5.86
C GLY A 115 16.15 4.98 -5.21
N ALA A 116 17.35 4.42 -5.17
CA ALA A 116 18.62 5.10 -5.28
C ALA A 116 19.58 4.17 -6.03
#